data_AF-M1MZR4-F1
#
_entry.id   AF-M1MZR4-F1
#
_cell.length_a   1.000
_cell.length_b   1.000
_cell.length_c   1.000
_cell.angle_alpha   90.00
_cell.angle_beta   90.00
_cell.angle_gamma   90.00
#
_symmetry.space_group_name_H-M   'P 1'
#
loop_
_entity.id
_entity.type
_entity.pdbx_description
1 polymer ?
#
loop_
_entity_poly.entity_id
_entity_poly.type
_entity_poly.pdbx_seq_one_letter_code
_entity_poly.pdbx_strand_id
1 'polypeptide(L)'
;MDIVAVLLNNHKETCSWQTNGTVILYEKSNGKWLKAKSIPYELRLDDYDLNFIRTYYTNLLSELVNCKIFVAKKISGFLINFLDFNGFTIYEFTGTPINFLDSILDSEKRKQEKKIFLQSQTIDMFAPQKVDKFGNYKLDLYKILQSNEKITSKQLIIPFLKKEDVKNLEIICDHIPKWFDKSLPEIGFNYQISSNTNELMTVNISPS
;
A
#
# COMPACT_ATOMS: atom_id res chain seq x y z
N MET A 1 -7.24 10.40 -6.62
CA MET A 1 -6.74 11.60 -7.33
C MET A 1 -5.36 11.24 -7.81
N ASP A 2 -5.13 11.35 -9.12
CA ASP A 2 -3.88 10.87 -9.72
C ASP A 2 -2.89 12.03 -9.77
N ILE A 3 -1.95 12.04 -8.81
CA ILE A 3 -0.96 13.10 -8.64
C ILE A 3 0.44 12.51 -8.86
N VAL A 4 1.22 13.18 -9.71
CA VAL A 4 2.59 12.79 -10.04
C VAL A 4 3.52 13.99 -9.84
N ALA A 5 4.52 13.84 -8.98
CA ALA A 5 5.58 14.84 -8.80
C ALA A 5 6.69 14.60 -9.83
N VAL A 6 7.09 15.64 -10.57
CA VAL A 6 8.13 15.55 -11.59
C VAL A 6 9.19 16.62 -11.36
N LEU A 7 10.45 16.22 -11.23
CA LEU A 7 11.60 17.13 -11.17
C LEU A 7 12.03 17.57 -12.56
N LEU A 8 11.96 18.89 -12.82
CA LEU A 8 12.26 19.50 -14.10
C LEU A 8 13.37 20.55 -14.02
N ASN A 9 14.16 20.68 -15.08
CA ASN A 9 15.09 21.79 -15.28
C ASN A 9 14.37 23.04 -15.84
N ASN A 10 15.15 24.10 -16.09
CA ASN A 10 14.69 25.36 -16.67
C ASN A 10 14.11 25.21 -18.09
N HIS A 11 14.45 24.14 -18.81
CA HIS A 11 13.90 23.81 -20.13
C HIS A 11 12.58 23.02 -20.05
N LYS A 12 12.03 22.79 -18.84
CA LYS A 12 10.82 21.99 -18.58
C LYS A 12 10.96 20.51 -18.97
N GLU A 13 12.19 20.01 -18.95
CA GLU A 13 12.52 18.61 -19.15
C GLU A 13 12.96 17.97 -17.84
N THR A 14 12.72 16.67 -17.68
CA THR A 14 13.23 15.90 -16.55
C THR A 14 14.74 16.06 -16.40
N CYS A 15 15.21 16.31 -15.17
CA CYS A 15 16.65 16.41 -14.88
C CYS A 15 17.09 15.43 -13.80
N SER A 16 18.41 15.32 -13.61
CA SER A 16 18.97 14.49 -12.54
C SER A 16 18.61 15.09 -11.19
N TRP A 17 18.39 14.25 -10.19
CA TRP A 17 18.23 14.69 -8.80
C TRP A 17 19.42 15.51 -8.28
N GLN A 18 20.58 15.44 -8.92
CA GLN A 18 21.77 16.22 -8.55
C GLN A 18 21.80 17.62 -9.19
N THR A 19 20.75 18.02 -9.89
CA THR A 19 20.67 19.29 -10.60
C THR A 19 19.56 20.16 -10.01
N ASN A 20 19.82 21.45 -9.88
CA ASN A 20 18.80 22.41 -9.50
C ASN A 20 17.65 22.42 -10.52
N GLY A 21 16.46 22.69 -10.04
CA GLY A 21 15.27 22.66 -10.86
C GLY A 21 14.02 22.98 -10.07
N THR A 22 12.93 22.35 -10.47
CA THR A 22 11.62 22.57 -9.86
C THR A 22 10.85 21.27 -9.86
N VAL A 23 10.34 20.88 -8.69
CA VAL A 23 9.40 19.78 -8.58
C VAL A 23 8.01 20.32 -8.89
N ILE A 24 7.42 19.86 -10.00
CA ILE A 24 6.06 20.22 -10.40
C ILE A 24 5.13 19.05 -10.09
N LEU A 25 4.04 19.32 -9.39
CA LEU A 25 2.97 18.37 -9.15
C LEU A 25 1.98 18.49 -10.30
N TYR A 26 1.86 17.40 -11.06
CA TYR A 26 0.85 17.23 -12.09
C TYR A 26 -0.33 16.47 -11.52
N GLU A 27 -1.51 17.01 -11.71
CA GLU A 27 -2.77 16.42 -11.27
C GLU A 27 -3.65 16.15 -12.49
N LYS A 28 -4.18 14.93 -12.58
CA LYS A 28 -5.12 14.58 -13.65
C LYS A 28 -6.53 14.97 -13.24
N SER A 29 -7.11 15.94 -13.96
CA SER A 29 -8.49 16.39 -13.77
C SER A 29 -9.22 16.39 -15.11
N ASN A 30 -10.40 15.78 -15.17
CA ASN A 30 -11.21 15.63 -16.39
C ASN A 30 -10.42 15.10 -17.60
N GLY A 31 -9.55 14.12 -17.36
CA GLY A 31 -8.72 13.50 -18.41
C GLY A 31 -7.52 14.34 -18.87
N LYS A 32 -7.31 15.55 -18.35
CA LYS A 32 -6.18 16.42 -18.68
C LYS A 32 -5.24 16.58 -17.51
N TRP A 33 -3.95 16.74 -17.81
CA TRP A 33 -2.93 17.03 -16.82
C TRP A 33 -2.82 18.54 -16.58
N LEU A 34 -2.96 18.94 -15.33
CA LEU A 34 -2.83 20.32 -14.87
C LEU A 34 -1.64 20.43 -13.91
N LYS A 35 -0.96 21.57 -13.91
CA LYS A 35 0.08 21.87 -12.93
C LYS A 35 -0.58 22.39 -11.66
N ALA A 36 -0.64 21.56 -10.62
CA ALA A 36 -1.29 21.89 -9.36
C ALA A 36 -0.39 22.74 -8.46
N LYS A 37 0.91 22.40 -8.40
CA LYS A 37 1.87 23.06 -7.51
C LYS A 37 3.28 23.00 -8.09
N SER A 38 4.10 23.99 -7.74
CA SER A 38 5.50 24.12 -8.16
C SER A 38 6.35 24.39 -6.93
N ILE A 39 7.38 23.57 -6.71
CA ILE A 39 8.24 23.62 -5.54
C ILE A 39 9.69 23.82 -6.02
N PRO A 40 10.37 24.90 -5.61
CA PRO A 40 11.79 25.07 -5.93
C PRO A 40 12.61 23.88 -5.45
N TYR A 41 13.51 23.39 -6.31
CA TYR A 41 14.44 22.33 -5.96
C TYR A 41 15.87 22.86 -6.09
N GLU A 42 16.42 23.29 -4.97
CA GLU A 42 17.76 23.88 -4.89
C GLU A 42 18.65 22.99 -4.03
N LEU A 43 19.61 22.35 -4.68
CA LEU A 43 20.65 21.62 -4.00
C LEU A 43 21.78 22.58 -3.63
N ARG A 44 22.08 22.61 -2.33
CA ARG A 44 23.33 23.17 -1.80
C ARG A 44 24.19 21.98 -1.40
N LEU A 45 25.03 21.51 -2.34
CA LEU A 45 25.88 20.32 -2.15
C LEU A 45 27.14 20.63 -1.35
N ASP A 46 27.35 21.90 -1.05
CA ASP A 46 28.51 22.50 -0.40
C ASP A 46 28.50 22.25 1.12
N ASP A 47 27.32 21.97 1.68
CA ASP A 47 27.12 21.67 3.09
C ASP A 47 27.14 20.14 3.31
N TYR A 48 28.26 19.61 3.79
CA TYR A 48 28.42 18.21 4.22
C TYR A 48 27.56 17.84 5.45
N ASP A 49 26.56 18.65 5.81
CA ASP A 49 25.67 18.41 6.93
C ASP A 49 24.49 17.50 6.52
N LEU A 50 24.61 16.22 6.87
CA LEU A 50 23.56 15.23 6.67
C LEU A 50 22.21 15.64 7.31
N ASN A 51 22.23 16.43 8.40
CA ASN A 51 21.01 16.92 9.02
C ASN A 51 20.32 17.97 8.16
N PHE A 52 21.07 18.85 7.51
CA PHE A 52 20.53 19.82 6.56
C PHE A 52 19.88 19.09 5.38
N ILE A 53 20.59 18.11 4.80
CA ILE A 53 20.08 17.29 3.69
C ILE A 53 18.77 16.59 4.09
N ARG A 54 18.74 15.92 5.26
CA ARG A 54 17.54 15.23 5.75
C ARG A 54 16.39 16.19 6.01
N THR A 55 16.66 17.35 6.58
CA THR A 55 15.64 18.39 6.86
C THR A 55 15.07 18.93 5.56
N TYR A 56 15.93 19.25 4.60
CA TYR A 56 15.54 19.72 3.26
C TYR A 56 14.61 18.72 2.57
N TYR A 57 14.99 17.44 2.50
CA TYR A 57 14.15 16.43 1.86
C TYR A 57 12.87 16.14 2.65
N THR A 58 12.91 16.19 3.99
CA THR A 58 11.68 16.09 4.81
C THR A 58 10.70 17.21 4.48
N ASN A 59 11.20 18.44 4.34
CA ASN A 59 10.38 19.60 3.97
C ASN A 59 9.85 19.47 2.53
N LEU A 60 10.68 19.01 1.59
CA LEU A 60 10.22 18.74 0.23
C LEU A 60 9.08 17.71 0.22
N LEU A 61 9.20 16.62 0.98
CA LEU A 61 8.15 15.59 1.05
C LEU A 61 6.88 16.07 1.75
N SER A 62 6.98 16.95 2.75
CA SER A 62 5.81 17.53 3.41
C SER A 62 5.00 18.42 2.45
N GLU A 63 5.64 18.94 1.40
CA GLU A 63 4.96 19.68 0.33
C GLU A 63 4.28 18.80 -0.72
N LEU A 64 4.58 17.50 -0.75
CA LEU A 64 4.02 16.50 -1.68
C LEU A 64 2.81 15.76 -1.09
N VAL A 65 1.96 16.46 -0.34
CA VAL A 65 0.78 15.88 0.32
C VAL A 65 -0.11 15.18 -0.73
N ASN A 66 -0.53 13.95 -0.43
CA ASN A 66 -1.34 13.09 -1.31
C ASN A 66 -0.66 12.65 -2.62
N CYS A 67 0.63 12.93 -2.82
CA CYS A 67 1.41 12.42 -3.92
C CYS A 67 2.33 11.29 -3.42
N LYS A 68 2.33 10.16 -4.12
CA LYS A 68 3.23 9.02 -3.84
C LYS A 68 4.01 8.56 -5.07
N ILE A 69 4.06 9.38 -6.11
CA ILE A 69 4.82 9.09 -7.33
C ILE A 69 5.82 10.22 -7.54
N PHE A 70 7.09 9.88 -7.68
CA PHE A 70 8.16 10.85 -7.93
C PHE A 70 8.92 10.47 -9.20
N VAL A 71 9.10 11.45 -10.09
CA VAL A 71 9.71 11.27 -11.41
C VAL A 71 10.88 12.21 -11.58
N ALA A 72 12.01 11.69 -12.06
CA ALA A 72 13.13 12.51 -12.53
C ALA A 72 13.84 11.81 -13.69
N LYS A 73 14.90 12.43 -14.22
CA LYS A 73 15.73 11.78 -15.26
C LYS A 73 16.60 10.66 -14.70
N LYS A 74 17.14 10.91 -13.51
CA LYS A 74 18.00 9.98 -12.78
C LYS A 74 17.86 10.26 -11.30
N ILE A 75 17.72 9.20 -10.49
CA ILE A 75 17.61 9.22 -9.02
C ILE A 75 18.54 8.15 -8.47
N SER A 76 19.38 8.49 -7.51
CA SER A 76 20.34 7.54 -6.97
C SER A 76 20.74 7.87 -5.53
N GLY A 77 21.41 6.92 -4.87
CA GLY A 77 22.03 7.13 -3.56
C GLY A 77 21.00 7.33 -2.45
N PHE A 78 21.22 8.30 -1.57
CA PHE A 78 20.35 8.55 -0.42
C PHE A 78 18.88 8.82 -0.82
N LEU A 79 18.65 9.52 -1.93
CA LEU A 79 17.32 9.97 -2.30
C LEU A 79 16.38 8.80 -2.67
N ILE A 80 16.89 7.74 -3.31
CA ILE A 80 16.06 6.58 -3.67
C ILE A 80 15.53 5.91 -2.40
N ASN A 81 16.42 5.64 -1.44
CA ASN A 81 16.09 5.01 -0.17
C ASN A 81 15.15 5.89 0.67
N PHE A 82 15.37 7.21 0.64
CA PHE A 82 14.55 8.15 1.39
C PHE A 82 13.11 8.24 0.82
N LEU A 83 12.96 8.30 -0.51
CA LEU A 83 11.66 8.28 -1.17
C LEU A 83 10.92 6.95 -0.92
N ASP A 84 11.61 5.83 -1.11
CA ASP A 84 11.06 4.49 -0.88
C ASP A 84 10.59 4.30 0.57
N PHE A 85 11.40 4.70 1.55
CA PHE A 85 11.04 4.65 2.96
C PHE A 85 9.77 5.46 3.28
N ASN A 86 9.54 6.56 2.57
CA ASN A 86 8.34 7.38 2.69
C ASN A 86 7.17 6.92 1.80
N GLY A 87 7.29 5.74 1.20
CA GLY A 87 6.24 5.08 0.41
C GLY A 87 6.03 5.67 -0.98
N PHE A 88 7.02 6.38 -1.53
CA PHE A 88 6.97 6.83 -2.90
C PHE A 88 7.30 5.69 -3.86
N THR A 89 6.63 5.68 -5.02
CA THR A 89 7.05 4.93 -6.19
C THR A 89 7.87 5.85 -7.09
N ILE A 90 9.04 5.39 -7.47
CA ILE A 90 10.03 6.19 -8.19
C ILE A 90 10.04 5.77 -9.66
N TYR A 91 10.05 6.75 -10.55
CA TYR A 91 10.19 6.54 -12.00
C TYR A 91 11.33 7.39 -12.57
N GLU A 92 12.09 6.79 -13.47
CA GLU A 92 13.10 7.50 -14.26
C GLU A 92 12.61 7.65 -15.70
N PHE A 93 12.38 8.89 -16.14
CA PHE A 93 11.98 9.21 -17.51
C PHE A 93 12.83 10.35 -18.05
N THR A 94 13.08 10.34 -19.36
CA THR A 94 13.73 11.45 -20.06
C THR A 94 12.72 12.20 -20.92
N GLY A 95 12.76 13.53 -20.87
CA GLY A 95 11.98 14.41 -21.74
C GLY A 95 10.93 15.22 -20.98
N THR A 96 9.83 15.56 -21.64
CA THR A 96 8.77 16.40 -21.08
C THR A 96 7.64 15.57 -20.47
N PRO A 97 6.97 16.04 -19.39
CA PRO A 97 5.95 15.28 -18.67
C PRO A 97 4.80 14.75 -19.52
N ILE A 98 4.36 15.54 -20.51
CA ILE A 98 3.23 15.16 -21.38
C ILE A 98 3.47 13.82 -22.12
N ASN A 99 4.72 13.43 -22.33
CA ASN A 99 5.07 12.21 -23.05
C ASN A 99 4.97 10.94 -22.19
N PHE A 100 4.96 11.04 -20.86
CA PHE A 100 5.05 9.87 -19.97
C PHE A 100 4.06 9.86 -18.80
N LEU A 101 3.38 10.97 -18.49
CA LEU A 101 2.47 11.02 -17.35
C LEU A 101 1.36 9.95 -17.42
N ASP A 102 0.79 9.71 -18.61
CA ASP A 102 -0.24 8.67 -18.78
C ASP A 102 0.32 7.24 -18.63
N SER A 103 1.51 6.98 -19.15
CA SER A 103 2.12 5.65 -19.06
C SER A 103 2.51 5.27 -17.62
N ILE A 104 2.82 6.26 -16.79
CA ILE A 104 3.01 6.10 -15.34
C ILE A 104 1.71 5.63 -14.69
N LEU A 105 0.59 6.33 -14.93
CA LEU A 105 -0.69 5.94 -14.33
C LEU A 105 -1.14 4.55 -14.77
N ASP A 106 -0.96 4.21 -16.04
CA ASP A 106 -1.27 2.86 -16.53
C ASP A 106 -0.40 1.79 -15.85
N SER A 107 0.87 2.12 -15.59
CA SER A 107 1.77 1.22 -14.87
C SER A 107 1.38 1.05 -13.40
N GLU A 108 0.95 2.13 -12.73
CA GLU A 108 0.45 2.07 -11.35
C GLU A 108 -0.86 1.29 -11.26
N LYS A 109 -1.80 1.50 -12.18
CA LYS A 109 -3.04 0.70 -12.27
C LYS A 109 -2.72 -0.78 -12.45
N ARG A 110 -1.84 -1.14 -13.39
CA ARG A 110 -1.43 -2.54 -13.59
C ARG A 110 -0.78 -3.15 -12.34
N LYS A 111 0.07 -2.40 -11.63
CA LYS A 111 0.66 -2.87 -10.36
C LYS A 111 -0.41 -3.10 -9.30
N GLN A 112 -1.38 -2.20 -9.19
CA GLN A 112 -2.49 -2.32 -8.26
C GLN A 112 -3.38 -3.51 -8.60
N GLU A 113 -3.79 -3.66 -9.85
CA GLU A 113 -4.56 -4.79 -10.36
C GLU A 113 -3.85 -6.11 -10.12
N LYS A 114 -2.55 -6.19 -10.45
CA LYS A 114 -1.73 -7.38 -10.18
C LYS A 114 -1.66 -7.70 -8.69
N LYS A 115 -1.52 -6.69 -7.82
CA LYS A 115 -1.51 -6.88 -6.36
C LYS A 115 -2.87 -7.41 -5.88
N ILE A 116 -3.97 -6.85 -6.36
CA ILE A 116 -5.33 -7.30 -6.04
C ILE A 116 -5.53 -8.74 -6.51
N PHE A 117 -5.12 -9.07 -7.74
CA PHE A 117 -5.22 -10.40 -8.31
C PHE A 117 -4.40 -11.46 -7.54
N LEU A 118 -3.14 -11.14 -7.20
CA LEU A 118 -2.31 -12.04 -6.40
C LEU A 118 -2.88 -12.21 -4.99
N GLN A 119 -3.41 -11.14 -4.40
CA GLN A 119 -4.06 -11.19 -3.11
C GLN A 119 -5.35 -12.02 -3.16
N SER A 120 -6.17 -11.91 -4.20
CA SER A 120 -7.37 -12.73 -4.36
C SER A 120 -7.04 -14.20 -4.56
N GLN A 121 -6.04 -14.55 -5.39
CA GLN A 121 -5.58 -15.94 -5.52
C GLN A 121 -5.09 -16.52 -4.20
N THR A 122 -4.35 -15.72 -3.43
CA THR A 122 -3.85 -16.14 -2.12
C THR A 122 -5.01 -16.36 -1.13
N ILE A 123 -5.98 -15.44 -1.11
CA ILE A 123 -7.19 -15.60 -0.26
C ILE A 123 -7.98 -16.83 -0.68
N ASP A 124 -8.16 -17.09 -1.97
CA ASP A 124 -8.89 -18.27 -2.47
C ASP A 124 -8.15 -19.58 -2.09
N MET A 125 -6.82 -19.60 -2.16
CA MET A 125 -6.00 -20.76 -1.76
C MET A 125 -6.16 -21.10 -0.26
N PHE A 126 -6.30 -20.07 0.58
CA PHE A 126 -6.40 -20.20 2.04
C PHE A 126 -7.81 -19.90 2.55
N ALA A 127 -8.82 -20.00 1.68
CA ALA A 127 -10.19 -19.71 2.04
C ALA A 127 -10.70 -20.71 3.10
N PRO A 128 -11.54 -20.27 4.05
CA PRO A 128 -12.21 -21.17 4.97
C PRO A 128 -12.93 -22.31 4.23
N GLN A 129 -12.72 -23.52 4.71
CA GLN A 129 -13.30 -24.72 4.13
C GLN A 129 -14.76 -24.82 4.54
N LYS A 130 -15.63 -25.06 3.55
CA LYS A 130 -17.06 -25.26 3.79
C LYS A 130 -17.30 -26.60 4.48
N VAL A 131 -17.91 -26.56 5.67
CA VAL A 131 -18.24 -27.76 6.45
C VAL A 131 -19.55 -28.35 5.98
N ASP A 132 -20.54 -27.51 5.69
CA ASP A 132 -21.87 -27.94 5.25
C ASP A 132 -22.57 -26.93 4.34
N LYS A 133 -23.81 -27.26 3.94
CA LYS A 133 -24.65 -26.39 3.10
C LYS A 133 -25.35 -25.26 3.89
N PHE A 134 -25.24 -25.25 5.21
CA PHE A 134 -25.93 -24.32 6.10
C PHE A 134 -25.08 -23.10 6.49
N GLY A 135 -23.93 -22.90 5.84
CA GLY A 135 -23.09 -21.73 6.05
C GLY A 135 -22.11 -21.88 7.21
N ASN A 136 -21.77 -23.12 7.59
CA ASN A 136 -20.70 -23.41 8.54
C ASN A 136 -19.37 -23.63 7.81
N TYR A 137 -18.31 -22.99 8.30
CA TYR A 137 -16.98 -23.00 7.71
C TYR A 137 -15.91 -23.23 8.77
N LYS A 138 -14.74 -23.70 8.34
CA LYS A 138 -13.58 -23.96 9.19
C LYS A 138 -12.29 -23.42 8.59
N LEU A 139 -11.46 -22.78 9.41
CA LEU A 139 -10.16 -22.22 9.03
C LEU A 139 -9.08 -22.62 10.05
N ASP A 140 -8.07 -23.37 9.61
CA ASP A 140 -6.88 -23.65 10.42
C ASP A 140 -5.87 -22.50 10.26
N LEU A 141 -6.13 -21.40 10.96
CA LEU A 141 -5.32 -20.19 10.88
C LEU A 141 -3.89 -20.44 11.37
N TYR A 142 -3.71 -21.29 12.39
CA TYR A 142 -2.40 -21.68 12.89
C TYR A 142 -1.51 -22.28 11.79
N LYS A 143 -1.98 -23.31 11.07
CA LYS A 143 -1.19 -23.92 9.99
C LYS A 143 -0.89 -22.94 8.85
N ILE A 144 -1.86 -22.10 8.49
CA ILE A 144 -1.71 -21.17 7.38
C ILE A 144 -0.62 -20.15 7.68
N LEU A 145 -0.63 -19.53 8.87
CA LEU A 145 0.35 -18.51 9.26
C LEU A 145 1.76 -19.10 9.45
N GLN A 146 1.89 -20.35 9.88
CA GLN A 146 3.18 -21.05 9.93
C GLN A 146 3.79 -21.29 8.54
N SER A 147 2.95 -21.51 7.52
CA SER A 147 3.39 -21.78 6.15
C SER A 147 3.67 -20.53 5.31
N ASN A 148 3.23 -19.34 5.77
CA ASN A 148 3.35 -18.11 4.98
C ASN A 148 3.33 -16.82 5.83
N GLU A 149 4.53 -16.27 6.10
CA GLU A 149 4.70 -15.05 6.91
C GLU A 149 4.11 -13.77 6.28
N LYS A 150 3.78 -13.78 4.97
CA LYS A 150 3.23 -12.60 4.29
C LYS A 150 1.72 -12.44 4.43
N ILE A 151 1.04 -13.44 4.98
CA ILE A 151 -0.41 -13.46 5.13
C ILE A 151 -0.76 -13.14 6.58
N THR A 152 -1.77 -12.29 6.77
CA THR A 152 -2.30 -11.98 8.10
C THR A 152 -3.71 -12.56 8.29
N SER A 153 -4.07 -12.87 9.53
CA SER A 153 -5.42 -13.34 9.87
C SER A 153 -6.53 -12.41 9.38
N LYS A 154 -6.31 -11.09 9.45
CA LYS A 154 -7.27 -10.07 9.00
C LYS A 154 -7.53 -10.14 7.48
N GLN A 155 -6.50 -10.44 6.69
CA GLN A 155 -6.61 -10.53 5.22
C GLN A 155 -7.40 -11.76 4.76
N LEU A 156 -7.43 -12.85 5.55
CA LEU A 156 -8.21 -14.04 5.23
C LEU A 156 -9.65 -13.92 5.70
N ILE A 157 -9.84 -13.48 6.95
CA ILE A 157 -11.14 -13.58 7.62
C ILE A 157 -12.10 -12.47 7.16
N ILE A 158 -11.65 -11.20 7.11
CA ILE A 158 -12.56 -10.08 6.79
C ILE A 158 -13.17 -10.18 5.38
N PRO A 159 -12.41 -10.45 4.31
CA PRO A 159 -13.00 -10.55 2.97
C PRO A 159 -13.98 -11.72 2.87
N PHE A 160 -13.68 -12.83 3.53
CA PHE A 160 -14.53 -14.02 3.53
C PHE A 160 -15.89 -13.74 4.19
N LEU A 161 -15.89 -13.15 5.39
CA LEU A 161 -17.12 -12.79 6.11
C LEU A 161 -17.99 -11.77 5.36
N LYS A 162 -17.39 -10.92 4.51
CA LYS A 162 -18.12 -9.92 3.71
C LYS A 162 -18.75 -10.48 2.43
N LYS A 163 -18.26 -11.63 1.94
CA LYS A 163 -18.63 -12.18 0.62
C LYS A 163 -19.68 -13.30 0.73
N GLU A 164 -19.61 -14.10 1.78
CA GLU A 164 -20.43 -15.31 1.96
C GLU A 164 -21.51 -15.10 3.04
N ASP A 165 -22.66 -15.77 2.93
CA ASP A 165 -23.66 -15.84 4.03
C ASP A 165 -23.17 -16.82 5.11
N VAL A 166 -22.21 -16.36 5.91
CA VAL A 166 -21.57 -17.16 6.96
C VAL A 166 -22.46 -17.21 8.20
N LYS A 167 -22.86 -18.41 8.63
CA LYS A 167 -23.55 -18.63 9.91
C LYS A 167 -22.57 -18.89 11.05
N ASN A 168 -21.52 -19.67 10.79
CA ASN A 168 -20.44 -19.88 11.73
C ASN A 168 -19.11 -20.09 10.99
N LEU A 169 -18.05 -19.46 11.47
CA LEU A 169 -16.68 -19.69 11.06
C LEU A 169 -15.87 -20.15 12.27
N GLU A 170 -15.54 -21.44 12.30
CA GLU A 170 -14.63 -22.02 13.29
C GLU A 170 -13.17 -21.74 12.88
N ILE A 171 -12.39 -21.17 13.79
CA ILE A 171 -10.99 -20.79 13.58
C ILE A 171 -10.12 -21.49 14.60
N ILE A 172 -9.06 -22.15 14.14
CA ILE A 172 -8.02 -22.72 15.00
C ILE A 172 -6.82 -21.75 14.97
N CYS A 173 -6.46 -21.19 16.13
CA CYS A 173 -5.36 -20.24 16.27
C CYS A 173 -4.62 -20.42 17.60
N ASP A 174 -3.35 -20.07 17.65
CA ASP A 174 -2.52 -20.04 18.87
C ASP A 174 -2.86 -18.85 19.78
N HIS A 175 -3.39 -17.76 19.22
CA HIS A 175 -3.86 -16.59 19.96
C HIS A 175 -5.02 -15.91 19.25
N ILE A 176 -5.85 -15.20 20.03
CA ILE A 176 -6.93 -14.37 19.47
C ILE A 176 -6.30 -13.14 18.79
N PRO A 177 -6.57 -12.90 17.50
CA PRO A 177 -6.04 -11.73 16.83
C PRO A 177 -6.58 -10.43 17.46
N LYS A 178 -5.68 -9.49 17.79
CA LYS A 178 -6.00 -8.23 18.50
C LYS A 178 -7.10 -7.37 17.86
N TRP A 179 -7.39 -7.59 16.58
CA TRP A 179 -8.41 -6.83 15.86
C TRP A 179 -9.82 -7.39 16.05
N PHE A 180 -10.00 -8.59 16.59
CA PHE A 180 -11.31 -9.24 16.74
C PHE A 180 -12.30 -8.35 17.49
N ASP A 181 -11.90 -7.83 18.65
CA ASP A 181 -12.74 -6.98 19.51
C ASP A 181 -13.24 -5.69 18.85
N LYS A 182 -12.49 -5.14 17.89
CA LYS A 182 -12.82 -3.87 17.24
C LYS A 182 -13.44 -4.07 15.86
N SER A 183 -12.80 -4.86 15.01
CA SER A 183 -13.18 -4.94 13.60
C SER A 183 -14.29 -5.95 13.32
N LEU A 184 -14.53 -6.98 14.16
CA LEU A 184 -15.67 -7.88 13.94
C LEU A 184 -17.02 -7.19 14.19
N PRO A 185 -17.21 -6.45 15.30
CA PRO A 185 -18.47 -5.73 15.52
C PRO A 185 -18.76 -4.69 14.44
N GLU A 186 -17.74 -4.01 13.91
CA GLU A 186 -17.86 -3.04 12.80
C GLU A 186 -18.43 -3.67 11.52
N ILE A 187 -18.31 -4.98 11.33
CA ILE A 187 -18.84 -5.71 10.17
C ILE A 187 -20.03 -6.62 10.53
N GLY A 188 -20.59 -6.49 11.74
CA GLY A 188 -21.77 -7.22 12.18
C GLY A 188 -21.52 -8.67 12.61
N PHE A 189 -20.31 -8.98 13.12
CA PHE A 189 -19.97 -10.29 13.65
C PHE A 189 -19.46 -10.21 15.09
N ASN A 190 -19.67 -11.26 15.85
CA ASN A 190 -19.09 -11.49 17.17
C ASN A 190 -18.27 -12.78 17.17
N TYR A 191 -17.49 -12.99 18.23
CA TYR A 191 -16.74 -14.23 18.41
C TYR A 191 -16.93 -14.83 19.80
N GLN A 192 -16.78 -16.15 19.90
CA GLN A 192 -16.79 -16.91 21.14
C GLN A 192 -15.68 -17.96 21.12
N ILE A 193 -15.03 -18.18 22.26
CA ILE A 193 -14.00 -19.21 22.40
C ILE A 193 -14.72 -20.52 22.74
N SER A 194 -14.60 -21.53 21.87
CA SER A 194 -15.27 -22.83 22.05
C SER A 194 -14.38 -23.86 22.73
N SER A 195 -13.06 -23.77 22.54
CA SER A 195 -12.08 -24.55 23.31
C SER A 195 -10.75 -23.81 23.43
N ASN A 196 -10.04 -24.08 24.51
CA ASN A 196 -8.72 -23.53 24.77
C ASN A 196 -7.85 -24.63 25.39
N THR A 197 -6.98 -25.23 24.59
CA THR A 197 -5.93 -26.13 25.10
C THR A 197 -4.63 -25.33 25.25
N ASN A 198 -3.65 -25.85 25.98
CA ASN A 198 -2.40 -25.13 26.27
C ASN A 198 -1.60 -24.68 25.03
N GLU A 199 -1.93 -25.16 23.82
CA GLU A 199 -1.23 -24.84 22.57
C GLU A 199 -2.12 -24.20 21.51
N LEU A 200 -3.42 -24.53 21.46
CA LEU A 200 -4.33 -24.07 20.42
C LEU A 200 -5.71 -23.71 20.98
N MET A 201 -6.28 -22.63 20.44
CA MET A 201 -7.62 -22.16 20.73
C MET A 201 -8.51 -22.39 19.51
N THR A 202 -9.75 -22.76 19.78
CA THR A 202 -10.82 -22.76 18.78
C THR A 202 -11.76 -21.59 19.05
N VAL A 203 -11.96 -20.76 18.04
CA VAL A 203 -12.80 -19.57 18.10
C VAL A 203 -13.89 -19.66 17.05
N ASN A 204 -15.14 -19.45 17.44
CA ASN A 204 -16.27 -19.39 16.54
C ASN A 204 -16.63 -17.93 16.27
N ILE A 205 -16.67 -17.53 15.01
CA ILE A 205 -17.19 -16.23 14.57
C ILE A 205 -18.57 -16.43 13.96
N SER A 206 -19.54 -15.63 14.40
CA SER A 206 -20.93 -15.69 13.92
C SER A 206 -21.53 -14.29 13.85
N PRO A 207 -22.57 -14.06 13.02
CA PRO A 207 -23.26 -12.79 12.94
C PRO A 207 -23.75 -12.32 14.34
N SER A 208 -23.62 -11.03 14.61
CA SER A 208 -24.02 -10.40 15.87
C SER A 208 -25.52 -10.42 16.12
#